data_AF-A0A961SJW1-F1
#
_entry.id   AF-A0A961SJW1-F1
#
_cell.length_a   1.000
_cell.length_b   1.000
_cell.length_c   1.000
_cell.angle_alpha   90.00
_cell.angle_beta   90.00
_cell.angle_gamma   90.00
#
_symmetry.space_group_name_H-M   'P 1'
#
loop_
_entity.id
_entity.type
_entity.pdbx_description
1 polymer ?
#
loop_
_entity_poly.entity_id
_entity_poly.type
_entity_poly.pdbx_seq_one_letter_code
_entity_poly.pdbx_strand_id
1 'polypeptide(L)'
;MSKKGSRSLKDRFLEWQCQLRKTAMREQGGRPTQGMCPRVLMRSGEERLPALTVLLAREAPEESTAFFRFQVMKSPDPRETYEKALRFLQSEYYHDAEQFTDRLLAVLPPDAPLADELLEAGQCVLDFTQGRHSFRVPCKVKAVKESNANHDAAIWHNRVFNPSLPDGVQVLAFKPDWKSAETNI
;
A
#
# COMPACT_ATOMS: atom_id res chain seq x y z
N MET A 1 -17.13 24.76 -22.19
CA MET A 1 -16.73 25.17 -20.82
C MET A 1 -17.06 24.04 -19.87
N SER A 2 -16.11 23.13 -19.61
CA SER A 2 -16.35 21.98 -18.71
C SER A 2 -16.34 22.45 -17.26
N LYS A 3 -17.43 22.15 -16.54
CA LYS A 3 -17.50 22.27 -15.07
C LYS A 3 -16.34 21.44 -14.49
N LYS A 4 -15.36 22.10 -13.85
CA LYS A 4 -14.39 21.45 -12.96
C LYS A 4 -15.21 20.86 -11.79
N GLY A 5 -15.63 19.61 -11.92
CA GLY A 5 -16.29 18.89 -10.85
C GLY A 5 -15.35 18.78 -9.65
N SER A 6 -15.88 18.97 -8.45
CA SER A 6 -15.16 18.65 -7.22
C SER A 6 -14.62 17.22 -7.32
N ARG A 7 -13.29 17.02 -7.22
CA ARG A 7 -12.68 15.68 -7.23
C ARG A 7 -13.21 14.87 -6.06
N SER A 8 -13.48 13.58 -6.29
CA SER A 8 -13.97 12.71 -5.22
C SER A 8 -12.91 12.54 -4.14
N LEU A 9 -13.32 12.14 -2.93
CA LEU A 9 -12.38 11.89 -1.85
C LEU A 9 -11.37 10.79 -2.19
N LYS A 10 -11.82 9.76 -2.92
CA LYS A 10 -10.98 8.70 -3.49
C LYS A 10 -9.85 9.30 -4.33
N ASP A 11 -10.20 10.16 -5.29
CA ASP A 11 -9.22 10.71 -6.24
C ASP A 11 -8.18 11.55 -5.50
N ARG A 12 -8.63 12.39 -4.54
CA ARG A 12 -7.74 13.19 -3.69
C ARG A 12 -6.80 12.31 -2.87
N PHE A 13 -7.30 11.21 -2.30
CA PHE A 13 -6.48 10.26 -1.54
C PHE A 13 -5.43 9.58 -2.44
N LEU A 14 -5.82 9.07 -3.60
CA LEU A 14 -4.90 8.38 -4.51
C LEU A 14 -3.82 9.33 -5.05
N GLU A 15 -4.19 10.55 -5.45
CA GLU A 15 -3.24 11.58 -5.87
C GLU A 15 -2.25 11.90 -4.75
N TRP A 16 -2.74 12.08 -3.52
CA TRP A 16 -1.90 12.33 -2.35
C TRP A 16 -0.95 11.17 -2.06
N GLN A 17 -1.46 9.93 -2.06
CA GLN A 17 -0.65 8.73 -1.85
C GLN A 17 0.40 8.51 -2.95
N CYS A 18 0.09 8.83 -4.20
CA CYS A 18 1.05 8.78 -5.31
C CYS A 18 2.13 9.86 -5.17
N GLN A 19 1.77 11.08 -4.77
CA GLN A 19 2.73 12.15 -4.50
C GLN A 19 3.70 11.77 -3.38
N LEU A 20 3.18 11.26 -2.25
CA LEU A 20 4.03 10.79 -1.14
C LEU A 20 5.01 9.70 -1.58
N ARG A 21 4.54 8.73 -2.38
CA ARG A 21 5.38 7.63 -2.88
C ARG A 21 6.41 8.12 -3.89
N LYS A 22 6.08 9.06 -4.78
CA LYS A 22 7.07 9.69 -5.68
C LYS A 22 8.20 10.34 -4.89
N THR A 23 7.87 11.15 -3.89
CA THR A 23 8.87 11.79 -3.02
C THR A 23 9.68 10.74 -2.26
N ALA A 24 9.03 9.72 -1.67
CA ALA A 24 9.71 8.64 -0.95
C ALA A 24 10.73 7.91 -1.83
N MET A 25 10.35 7.54 -3.06
CA MET A 25 11.25 6.85 -3.99
C MET A 25 12.39 7.75 -4.45
N ARG A 26 12.14 9.03 -4.75
CA ARG A 26 13.15 9.95 -5.31
C ARG A 26 14.12 10.52 -4.28
N GLU A 27 13.62 10.81 -3.08
CA GLU A 27 14.36 11.61 -2.09
C GLU A 27 14.69 10.82 -0.82
N GLN A 28 13.97 9.74 -0.52
CA GLN A 28 14.08 9.03 0.76
C GLN A 28 14.55 7.57 0.61
N GLY A 29 15.10 7.21 -0.55
CA GLY A 29 15.55 5.84 -0.81
C GLY A 29 14.41 4.82 -0.69
N GLY A 30 13.20 5.19 -1.09
CA GLY A 30 12.05 4.29 -1.05
C GLY A 30 11.53 3.95 0.36
N ARG A 31 12.01 4.63 1.41
CA ARG A 31 11.49 4.45 2.77
C ARG A 31 10.05 4.97 2.88
N PRO A 32 9.10 4.19 3.43
CA PRO A 32 7.74 4.67 3.64
C PRO A 32 7.69 5.91 4.54
N THR A 33 6.91 6.91 4.12
CA THR A 33 6.62 8.10 4.96
C THR A 33 5.49 7.81 5.94
N GLN A 34 5.26 8.71 6.92
CA GLN A 34 4.15 8.58 7.86
C GLN A 34 2.79 8.47 7.16
N GLY A 35 2.59 9.24 6.09
CA GLY A 35 1.36 9.17 5.29
C GLY A 35 1.19 7.87 4.50
N MET A 36 2.21 7.00 4.43
CA MET A 36 2.12 5.65 3.86
C MET A 36 1.91 4.56 4.92
N CYS A 37 1.98 4.93 6.19
CA CYS A 37 1.93 4.04 7.35
C CYS A 37 0.77 4.44 8.28
N PRO A 38 -0.49 4.19 7.90
CA PRO A 38 -1.64 4.54 8.73
C PRO A 38 -1.61 3.85 10.09
N ARG A 39 -2.27 4.49 11.06
CA ARG A 39 -2.71 3.81 12.28
C ARG A 39 -3.88 2.90 11.94
N VAL A 40 -3.90 1.72 12.54
CA VAL A 40 -4.99 0.76 12.41
C VAL A 40 -5.85 0.85 13.65
N LEU A 41 -7.09 1.29 13.47
CA LEU A 41 -8.07 1.39 14.55
C LEU A 41 -9.19 0.36 14.31
N MET A 42 -9.70 -0.23 15.39
CA MET A 42 -10.97 -0.94 15.35
C MET A 42 -12.11 0.05 15.14
N ARG A 43 -13.29 -0.47 14.76
CA ARG A 43 -14.48 0.38 14.61
C ARG A 43 -14.90 1.08 15.91
N SER A 44 -14.54 0.51 17.06
CA SER A 44 -14.71 1.14 18.39
C SER A 44 -13.84 2.40 18.58
N GLY A 45 -12.81 2.59 17.74
CA GLY A 45 -11.80 3.64 17.89
C GLY A 45 -10.55 3.20 18.65
N GLU A 46 -10.52 1.96 19.16
CA GLU A 46 -9.33 1.37 19.79
C GLU A 46 -8.19 1.24 18.77
N GLU A 47 -6.99 1.71 19.12
CA GLU A 47 -5.79 1.57 18.29
C GLU A 47 -5.19 0.17 18.45
N ARG A 48 -5.00 -0.52 17.31
CA ARG A 48 -4.38 -1.85 17.25
C ARG A 48 -2.95 -1.82 16.77
N LEU A 49 -2.63 -0.90 15.86
CA LEU A 49 -1.27 -0.73 15.37
C LEU A 49 -0.99 0.75 15.09
N PRO A 50 0.12 1.32 15.60
CA PRO A 50 0.44 2.74 15.40
C PRO A 50 0.97 3.04 13.99
N ALA A 51 1.41 2.03 13.23
CA ALA A 51 1.93 2.21 11.87
C ALA A 51 1.88 0.90 11.09
N LEU A 52 0.99 0.80 10.10
CA LEU A 52 0.94 -0.31 9.15
C LEU A 52 1.47 0.13 7.79
N THR A 53 2.58 -0.40 7.30
CA THR A 53 3.01 -0.10 5.91
C THR A 53 2.01 -0.67 4.91
N VAL A 54 1.44 0.19 4.06
CA VAL A 54 0.50 -0.23 3.01
C VAL A 54 1.00 0.09 1.60
N LEU A 55 0.65 -0.78 0.65
CA LEU A 55 0.84 -0.59 -0.78
C LEU A 55 -0.46 -0.15 -1.44
N LEU A 56 -0.37 0.59 -2.55
CA LEU A 56 -1.50 0.80 -3.46
C LEU A 56 -1.62 -0.42 -4.38
N ALA A 57 -2.80 -1.04 -4.45
CA ALA A 57 -3.03 -2.12 -5.41
C ALA A 57 -3.18 -1.55 -6.82
N ARG A 58 -2.41 -2.09 -7.78
CA ARG A 58 -2.49 -1.69 -9.20
C ARG A 58 -3.67 -2.35 -9.88
N GLU A 59 -4.20 -1.69 -10.91
CA GLU A 59 -5.21 -2.28 -11.80
C GLU A 59 -4.63 -3.46 -12.60
N ALA A 60 -3.39 -3.31 -13.10
CA ALA A 60 -2.64 -4.34 -13.83
C ALA A 60 -1.22 -4.49 -13.26
N PRO A 61 -1.02 -5.34 -12.22
CA PRO A 61 0.27 -5.46 -11.55
C PRO A 61 1.28 -6.39 -12.25
N GLU A 62 0.88 -7.12 -13.28
CA GLU A 62 1.60 -8.27 -13.85
C GLU A 62 3.02 -7.91 -14.30
N GLU A 63 3.18 -6.85 -15.09
CA GLU A 63 4.47 -6.42 -15.63
C GLU A 63 5.45 -6.01 -14.53
N SER A 64 4.98 -5.19 -13.59
CA SER A 64 5.79 -4.78 -12.44
C SER A 64 6.17 -5.95 -11.54
N THR A 65 5.25 -6.90 -11.36
CA THR A 65 5.48 -8.10 -10.55
C THR A 65 6.54 -8.99 -11.21
N ALA A 66 6.43 -9.21 -12.52
CA ALA A 66 7.42 -9.95 -13.29
C ALA A 66 8.81 -9.28 -13.22
N PHE A 67 8.87 -7.95 -13.31
CA PHE A 67 10.11 -7.20 -13.15
C PHE A 67 10.73 -7.40 -11.75
N PHE A 68 9.97 -7.18 -10.67
CA PHE A 68 10.50 -7.34 -9.30
C PHE A 68 10.95 -8.77 -9.02
N ARG A 69 10.12 -9.75 -9.40
CA ARG A 69 10.46 -11.17 -9.30
C ARG A 69 11.76 -11.48 -10.03
N PHE A 70 11.91 -11.00 -11.27
CA PHE A 70 13.14 -11.22 -12.04
C PHE A 70 14.36 -10.61 -11.34
N GLN A 71 14.27 -9.40 -10.77
CA GLN A 71 15.40 -8.80 -10.06
C GLN A 71 15.80 -9.59 -8.79
N VAL A 72 14.82 -10.11 -8.05
CA VAL A 72 15.08 -10.96 -6.87
C VAL A 72 15.71 -12.29 -7.27
N MET A 73 15.22 -12.92 -8.34
CA MET A 73 15.71 -14.24 -8.77
C MET A 73 17.06 -14.18 -9.50
N LYS A 74 17.38 -13.06 -10.15
CA LYS A 74 18.59 -12.90 -10.97
C LYS A 74 19.83 -12.60 -10.14
N SER A 75 19.72 -11.82 -9.07
CA SER A 75 20.87 -11.39 -8.27
C SER A 75 20.75 -11.89 -6.84
N PRO A 76 21.79 -12.58 -6.31
CA PRO A 76 21.85 -12.92 -4.90
C PRO A 76 22.22 -11.70 -4.02
N ASP A 77 22.71 -10.59 -4.60
CA ASP A 77 23.03 -9.38 -3.84
C ASP A 77 21.78 -8.51 -3.66
N PRO A 78 21.26 -8.38 -2.42
CA PRO A 78 20.05 -7.61 -2.19
C PRO A 78 20.20 -6.12 -2.48
N ARG A 79 21.44 -5.58 -2.46
CA ARG A 79 21.70 -4.17 -2.77
C ARG A 79 21.44 -3.88 -4.24
N GLU A 80 21.91 -4.77 -5.13
CA GLU A 80 21.68 -4.64 -6.56
C GLU A 80 20.18 -4.74 -6.91
N THR A 81 19.47 -5.69 -6.30
CA THR A 81 18.01 -5.84 -6.44
C THR A 81 17.28 -4.58 -5.97
N TYR A 82 17.64 -4.06 -4.79
CA TYR A 82 17.09 -2.83 -4.25
C TYR A 82 17.32 -1.63 -5.17
N GLU A 83 18.54 -1.41 -5.66
CA GLU A 83 18.87 -0.26 -6.52
C GLU A 83 18.11 -0.29 -7.85
N LYS A 84 17.93 -1.48 -8.44
CA LYS A 84 17.15 -1.62 -9.68
C LYS A 84 15.66 -1.41 -9.44
N ALA A 85 15.12 -1.96 -8.36
CA ALA A 85 13.73 -1.74 -7.97
C ALA A 85 13.45 -0.27 -7.66
N LEU A 86 14.35 0.40 -6.93
CA LEU A 86 14.24 1.81 -6.62
C LEU A 86 14.24 2.67 -7.89
N ARG A 87 15.19 2.44 -8.82
CA ARG A 87 15.22 3.15 -10.11
C ARG A 87 13.93 2.95 -10.91
N PHE A 88 13.40 1.74 -10.94
CA PHE A 88 12.12 1.45 -11.57
C PHE A 88 10.97 2.25 -10.93
N LEU A 89 10.89 2.28 -9.60
CA LEU A 89 9.85 2.99 -8.85
C LEU A 89 9.99 4.52 -8.87
N GLN A 90 11.20 5.05 -9.11
CA GLN A 90 11.46 6.49 -9.27
C GLN A 90 10.95 7.07 -10.61
N SER A 91 10.72 6.19 -11.60
CA SER A 91 10.26 6.54 -12.94
C SER A 91 8.76 6.91 -12.96
N GLU A 92 7.98 6.30 -13.85
CA GLU A 92 6.56 6.62 -14.05
C GLU A 92 5.60 5.80 -13.19
N TYR A 93 6.12 4.90 -12.33
CA TYR A 93 5.30 3.96 -11.55
C TYR A 93 4.22 4.62 -10.69
N TYR A 94 4.52 5.79 -10.12
CA TYR A 94 3.57 6.57 -9.30
C TYR A 94 3.17 7.89 -9.96
N HIS A 95 3.32 8.01 -11.28
CA HIS A 95 2.98 9.23 -12.01
C HIS A 95 1.46 9.44 -12.05
N ASP A 96 0.74 8.38 -12.41
CA ASP A 96 -0.68 8.40 -12.70
C ASP A 96 -1.48 7.57 -11.67
N ALA A 97 -2.40 8.24 -10.99
CA ALA A 97 -3.26 7.64 -9.98
C ALA A 97 -4.29 6.66 -10.59
N GLU A 98 -4.63 6.80 -11.88
CA GLU A 98 -5.59 5.94 -12.56
C GLU A 98 -5.07 4.52 -12.79
N GLN A 99 -3.76 4.30 -12.67
CA GLN A 99 -3.15 2.96 -12.71
C GLN A 99 -3.39 2.14 -11.43
N PHE A 100 -3.96 2.76 -10.41
CA PHE A 100 -4.23 2.15 -9.13
C PHE A 100 -5.73 1.99 -8.90
N THR A 101 -6.06 0.83 -8.33
CA THR A 101 -7.38 0.62 -7.75
C THR A 101 -7.53 1.52 -6.51
N ASP A 102 -8.71 1.50 -5.90
CA ASP A 102 -8.93 2.14 -4.61
C ASP A 102 -8.51 1.28 -3.40
N ARG A 103 -7.94 0.09 -3.63
CA ARG A 103 -7.58 -0.85 -2.56
C ARG A 103 -6.15 -0.65 -2.09
N LEU A 104 -5.97 -0.93 -0.80
CA LEU A 104 -4.67 -0.97 -0.16
C LEU A 104 -4.32 -2.40 0.20
N LEU A 105 -3.03 -2.73 0.16
CA LEU A 105 -2.51 -4.05 0.52
C LEU A 105 -1.53 -3.92 1.67
N ALA A 106 -1.55 -4.87 2.60
CA ALA A 106 -0.48 -5.04 3.59
C ALA A 106 0.04 -6.47 3.54
N VAL A 107 1.35 -6.62 3.73
CA VAL A 107 2.01 -7.91 3.88
C VAL A 107 2.38 -8.07 5.34
N LEU A 108 1.87 -9.12 5.98
CA LEU A 108 2.06 -9.42 7.39
C LEU A 108 2.78 -10.77 7.54
N PRO A 109 3.63 -10.94 8.58
CA PRO A 109 4.17 -12.25 8.94
C PRO A 109 3.05 -13.29 9.14
N PRO A 110 3.32 -14.59 8.88
CA PRO A 110 2.34 -15.66 8.99
C PRO A 110 1.64 -15.72 10.36
N ASP A 111 2.38 -15.41 11.42
CA ASP A 111 1.99 -15.51 12.82
C ASP A 111 1.59 -14.15 13.44
N ALA A 112 1.37 -13.12 12.61
CA ALA A 112 1.00 -11.80 13.09
C ALA A 112 -0.43 -11.81 13.67
N PRO A 113 -0.63 -11.61 15.00
CA PRO A 113 -1.96 -11.68 15.61
C PRO A 113 -2.93 -10.63 15.06
N LEU A 114 -2.38 -9.51 14.58
CA LEU A 114 -3.13 -8.46 13.92
C LEU A 114 -3.86 -8.95 12.65
N ALA A 115 -3.28 -9.90 11.91
CA ALA A 115 -3.90 -10.39 10.69
C ALA A 115 -5.22 -11.11 10.99
N ASP A 116 -5.18 -12.06 11.92
CA ASP A 116 -6.33 -12.85 12.33
C ASP A 116 -7.43 -11.97 12.92
N GLU A 117 -7.06 -11.05 13.81
CA GLU A 117 -8.01 -10.13 14.42
C GLU A 117 -8.73 -9.24 13.38
N LEU A 118 -7.99 -8.67 12.42
CA LEU A 118 -8.58 -7.83 11.38
C LEU A 118 -9.48 -8.65 10.43
N LEU A 119 -9.12 -9.91 10.18
CA LEU A 119 -9.93 -10.84 9.37
C LEU A 119 -11.21 -11.25 10.09
N GLU A 120 -11.14 -11.58 11.38
CA GLU A 120 -12.29 -11.90 12.22
C GLU A 120 -13.26 -10.72 12.33
N ALA A 121 -12.73 -9.50 12.55
CA ALA A 121 -13.53 -8.29 12.59
C ALA A 121 -14.12 -7.93 11.21
N GLY A 122 -13.42 -8.26 10.12
CA GLY A 122 -13.80 -7.99 8.73
C GLY A 122 -13.82 -6.51 8.33
N GLN A 123 -13.50 -5.60 9.26
CA GLN A 123 -13.51 -4.16 9.07
C GLN A 123 -12.53 -3.48 10.05
N CYS A 124 -11.96 -2.35 9.63
CA CYS A 124 -11.13 -1.49 10.47
C CYS A 124 -11.22 -0.04 9.97
N VAL A 125 -10.51 0.87 10.64
CA VAL A 125 -10.28 2.23 10.14
C VAL A 125 -8.78 2.42 9.97
N LEU A 126 -8.38 2.86 8.77
CA LEU A 126 -7.01 3.29 8.49
C LEU A 126 -6.95 4.81 8.63
N ASP A 127 -6.16 5.28 9.59
CA ASP A 127 -5.98 6.70 9.88
C ASP A 127 -4.60 7.18 9.43
N PHE A 128 -4.58 7.90 8.31
CA PHE A 128 -3.38 8.40 7.66
C PHE A 128 -3.10 9.84 8.05
N THR A 129 -1.84 10.18 8.31
CA THR A 129 -1.42 11.56 8.56
C THR A 129 -0.07 11.84 7.89
N GLN A 130 0.04 12.99 7.21
CA GLN A 130 1.33 13.56 6.79
C GLN A 130 1.26 15.09 6.87
N GLY A 131 2.04 15.69 7.76
CA GLY A 131 2.00 17.14 7.97
C GLY A 131 0.62 17.57 8.42
N ARG A 132 -0.04 18.42 7.62
CA ARG A 132 -1.41 18.91 7.90
C ARG A 132 -2.52 18.08 7.27
N HIS A 133 -2.17 17.21 6.31
CA HIS A 133 -3.16 16.38 5.63
C HIS A 133 -3.42 15.10 6.41
N SER A 134 -4.69 14.76 6.58
CA SER A 134 -5.10 13.48 7.13
C SER A 134 -6.28 12.88 6.38
N PHE A 135 -6.36 11.55 6.43
CA PHE A 135 -7.47 10.77 5.91
C PHE A 135 -7.83 9.69 6.91
N ARG A 136 -9.07 9.71 7.38
CA ARG A 136 -9.62 8.63 8.21
C ARG A 136 -10.54 7.79 7.33
N VAL A 137 -10.12 6.56 7.06
CA VAL A 137 -10.73 5.72 6.02
C VAL A 137 -11.22 4.41 6.63
N PRO A 138 -12.53 4.27 6.88
CA PRO A 138 -13.12 2.98 7.20
C PRO A 138 -12.92 2.01 6.03
N CYS A 139 -12.55 0.76 6.33
CA CYS A 139 -12.20 -0.25 5.35
C CYS A 139 -12.88 -1.58 5.69
N LYS A 140 -13.29 -2.31 4.65
CA LYS A 140 -13.52 -3.76 4.75
C LYS A 140 -12.19 -4.48 4.58
N VAL A 141 -11.93 -5.49 5.40
CA VAL A 141 -10.68 -6.26 5.39
C VAL A 141 -10.96 -7.67 4.86
N LYS A 142 -10.08 -8.16 3.98
CA LYS A 142 -10.10 -9.54 3.48
C LYS A 142 -8.70 -10.04 3.22
N ALA A 143 -8.49 -11.35 3.39
CA ALA A 143 -7.30 -12.02 2.87
C ALA A 143 -7.32 -12.00 1.34
N VAL A 144 -6.17 -11.73 0.73
CA VAL A 144 -5.97 -11.86 -0.71
C VAL A 144 -5.59 -13.30 -1.01
N LYS A 145 -6.34 -13.96 -1.89
CA LYS A 145 -6.05 -15.33 -2.31
C LYS A 145 -4.77 -15.36 -3.16
N GLU A 146 -3.99 -16.43 -3.05
CA GLU A 146 -2.79 -16.66 -3.88
C GLU A 146 -3.07 -16.59 -5.38
N SER A 147 -4.27 -16.99 -5.82
CA SER A 147 -4.67 -16.92 -7.23
C SER A 147 -4.92 -15.49 -7.75
N ASN A 148 -4.84 -14.46 -6.90
CA ASN A 148 -5.05 -13.07 -7.29
C ASN A 148 -3.70 -12.40 -7.60
N ALA A 149 -3.59 -11.72 -8.75
CA ALA A 149 -2.34 -11.07 -9.16
C ALA A 149 -1.80 -10.04 -8.14
N ASN A 150 -2.66 -9.40 -7.35
CA ASN A 150 -2.23 -8.47 -6.30
C ASN A 150 -1.56 -9.17 -5.10
N HIS A 151 -1.78 -10.48 -4.91
CA HIS A 151 -1.09 -11.26 -3.88
C HIS A 151 0.42 -11.29 -4.18
N ASP A 152 0.78 -11.78 -5.37
CA ASP A 152 2.16 -11.86 -5.82
C ASP A 152 2.79 -10.46 -5.94
N ALA A 153 2.03 -9.48 -6.44
CA ALA A 153 2.51 -8.11 -6.54
C ALA A 153 2.95 -7.56 -5.17
N ALA A 154 2.15 -7.77 -4.13
CA ALA A 154 2.48 -7.31 -2.79
C ALA A 154 3.73 -8.01 -2.24
N ILE A 155 3.86 -9.32 -2.43
CA ILE A 155 5.02 -10.10 -1.97
C ILE A 155 6.29 -9.66 -2.68
N TRP A 156 6.30 -9.66 -4.02
CA TRP A 156 7.51 -9.33 -4.78
C TRP A 156 7.90 -7.86 -4.60
N HIS A 157 6.94 -6.94 -4.47
CA HIS A 157 7.24 -5.56 -4.11
C HIS A 157 7.85 -5.44 -2.71
N ASN A 158 7.39 -6.21 -1.72
CA ASN A 158 8.03 -6.16 -0.39
C ASN A 158 9.40 -6.82 -0.38
N ARG A 159 9.60 -7.92 -1.11
CA ARG A 159 10.83 -8.70 -1.09
C ARG A 159 12.05 -7.96 -1.69
N VAL A 160 11.86 -7.01 -2.60
CA VAL A 160 12.97 -6.15 -3.09
C VAL A 160 13.47 -5.16 -2.02
N PHE A 161 12.64 -4.83 -1.02
CA PHE A 161 13.00 -3.93 0.09
C PHE A 161 13.29 -4.67 1.40
N ASN A 162 12.74 -5.88 1.56
CA ASN A 162 12.95 -6.77 2.69
C ASN A 162 13.38 -8.15 2.17
N PRO A 163 14.69 -8.36 1.95
CA PRO A 163 15.23 -9.63 1.45
C PRO A 163 14.96 -10.80 2.42
N SER A 164 14.80 -10.50 3.71
CA SER A 164 14.45 -11.45 4.77
C SER A 164 12.94 -11.60 5.00
N LEU A 165 12.10 -11.14 4.06
CA LEU A 165 10.66 -11.35 4.14
C LEU A 165 10.38 -12.85 4.32
N PRO A 166 9.67 -13.29 5.38
CA PRO A 166 9.38 -14.70 5.59
C PRO A 166 8.59 -15.30 4.41
N ASP A 167 8.69 -16.62 4.24
CA ASP A 167 7.73 -17.34 3.42
C ASP A 167 6.41 -17.53 4.18
N GLY A 168 5.31 -17.78 3.46
CA GLY A 168 3.99 -17.95 4.07
C GLY A 168 3.37 -16.67 4.64
N VAL A 169 3.86 -15.49 4.26
CA VAL A 169 3.25 -14.20 4.64
C VAL A 169 1.78 -14.13 4.27
N GLN A 170 1.01 -13.43 5.09
CA GLN A 170 -0.39 -13.13 4.81
C GLN A 170 -0.50 -11.79 4.06
N VAL A 171 -1.26 -11.76 2.97
CA VAL A 171 -1.59 -10.51 2.26
C VAL A 171 -3.03 -10.11 2.58
N LEU A 172 -3.21 -8.95 3.20
CA LEU A 172 -4.53 -8.38 3.46
C LEU A 172 -4.84 -7.27 2.46
N ALA A 173 -6.08 -7.25 1.97
CA ALA A 173 -6.65 -6.15 1.22
C ALA A 173 -7.63 -5.35 2.07
N PHE A 174 -7.43 -4.04 2.08
CA PHE A 174 -8.32 -3.05 2.67
C PHE A 174 -9.08 -2.39 1.54
N LYS A 175 -10.41 -2.55 1.52
CA LYS A 175 -11.30 -1.86 0.60
C LYS A 175 -11.95 -0.67 1.33
N PRO A 176 -11.57 0.57 0.99
CA PRO A 176 -12.17 1.76 1.57
C PRO A 176 -13.68 1.86 1.38
N ASP A 177 -14.35 2.41 2.39
CA ASP A 177 -15.69 2.95 2.29
C ASP A 177 -15.62 4.48 2.18
N TRP A 178 -15.48 4.95 0.94
CA TRP A 178 -15.34 6.38 0.64
C TRP A 178 -16.53 7.24 1.06
N LYS A 179 -17.71 6.65 1.30
CA LYS A 179 -18.90 7.38 1.76
C LYS A 179 -18.79 7.78 3.24
N SER A 180 -18.01 7.03 4.01
CA SER A 180 -17.81 7.25 5.44
C SER A 180 -16.38 7.71 5.76
N ALA A 181 -15.58 8.00 4.74
CA ALA A 181 -14.23 8.48 4.91
C ALA A 181 -14.21 10.00 5.12
N GLU A 182 -13.27 10.44 5.94
CA GLU A 182 -13.11 11.84 6.35
C GLU A 182 -11.71 12.33 5.97
N THR A 183 -11.56 13.62 5.73
CA THR A 183 -10.25 14.24 5.46
C THR A 183 -10.16 15.62 6.08
N ASN A 184 -8.96 15.96 6.53
CA ASN A 184 -8.58 17.32 6.89
C ASN A 184 -7.40 17.74 6.01
N ILE A 185 -7.52 18.88 5.34
CA ILE A 185 -6.55 19.39 4.35
C ILE A 185 -6.35 20.87 4.60
#